data_AF-A0A949IG19-F1
#
_entry.id   AF-A0A949IG19-F1
#
_cell.length_a   1.000
_cell.length_b   1.000
_cell.length_c   1.000
_cell.angle_alpha   90.00
_cell.angle_beta   90.00
_cell.angle_gamma   90.00
#
_symmetry.space_group_name_H-M   'P 1'
#
loop_
_entity.id
_entity.type
_entity.pdbx_description
1 polymer ?
#
loop_
_entity_poly.entity_id
_entity_poly.type
_entity_poly.pdbx_seq_one_letter_code
_entity_poly.pdbx_strand_id
1 'polypeptide(L)'
;MDLKKANLKKVKTVGNVFADSGKSTILLSALPVVAHRLAAVSLLALLSLPLISPGPVFAQGYPQGQMAANQMNGGGGQAPATNPALLKDWFSKYDLVRKQAQMTPAEKAKADDLMSHGLQMFVPGEEKVIAQKLLTMLVGKYQTACNQLKSLPLYPETGQLHRDYFKYFSDAHDLFADYLKVQNNLMAKNANGQSIMAGLMQRKADLEATEQNAKNVDASVRGQLGIAPYRY
;
A
#
# COMPACT_ATOMS: atom_id res chain seq x y z
N MET A 1 22.22 -55.69 -16.52
CA MET A 1 22.27 -54.44 -17.30
C MET A 1 22.76 -53.36 -16.37
N ASP A 2 24.03 -53.01 -16.51
CA ASP A 2 24.81 -52.27 -15.52
C ASP A 2 25.54 -51.15 -16.26
N LEU A 3 25.10 -49.89 -16.08
CA LEU A 3 25.68 -48.72 -16.72
C LEU A 3 25.79 -47.55 -15.73
N LYS A 4 26.89 -47.61 -14.98
CA LYS A 4 27.91 -46.56 -14.76
C LYS A 4 27.44 -45.11 -14.51
N LYS A 5 27.67 -44.72 -13.25
CA LYS A 5 27.82 -43.37 -12.70
C LYS A 5 28.82 -42.52 -13.52
N ALA A 6 28.41 -41.30 -13.89
CA ALA A 6 29.29 -40.28 -14.45
C ALA A 6 29.73 -39.27 -13.38
N ASN A 7 30.99 -38.88 -13.53
CA ASN A 7 31.87 -38.23 -12.56
C ASN A 7 31.98 -36.72 -12.83
N LEU A 8 32.21 -35.96 -11.75
CA LEU A 8 33.06 -34.76 -11.59
C LEU A 8 33.23 -33.75 -12.75
N LYS A 9 33.07 -32.46 -12.41
CA LYS A 9 34.10 -31.44 -12.67
C LYS A 9 34.04 -30.30 -11.64
N LYS A 10 35.05 -30.26 -10.76
CA LYS A 10 35.41 -29.13 -9.91
C LYS A 10 35.95 -28.00 -10.79
N VAL A 11 35.39 -26.80 -10.70
CA VAL A 11 35.98 -25.60 -11.29
C VAL A 11 36.87 -24.93 -10.25
N LYS A 12 38.11 -24.69 -10.66
CA LYS A 12 39.23 -24.11 -9.91
C LYS A 12 39.22 -22.60 -10.18
N THR A 13 38.85 -21.77 -9.20
CA THR A 13 38.95 -20.31 -9.34
C THR A 13 40.38 -19.89 -9.02
N VAL A 14 41.04 -19.35 -10.05
CA VAL A 14 42.37 -18.76 -10.00
C VAL A 14 42.24 -17.33 -9.45
N GLY A 15 43.05 -17.02 -8.44
CA GLY A 15 43.16 -15.68 -7.88
C GLY A 15 43.87 -14.74 -8.85
N ASN A 16 43.46 -13.48 -8.84
CA ASN A 16 44.26 -12.39 -9.40
C ASN A 16 44.48 -11.34 -8.32
N VAL A 17 45.75 -11.26 -7.91
CA VAL A 17 46.36 -10.17 -7.17
C VAL A 17 46.66 -9.09 -8.22
N PHE A 18 46.12 -7.89 -8.06
CA PHE A 18 46.63 -6.70 -8.74
C PHE A 18 46.92 -5.62 -7.72
N ALA A 19 48.19 -5.23 -7.71
CA ALA A 19 48.77 -4.20 -6.88
C ALA A 19 48.61 -2.82 -7.53
N ASP A 20 48.47 -1.83 -6.65
CA ASP A 20 49.19 -0.55 -6.63
C ASP A 20 49.34 0.29 -7.92
N SER A 21 48.78 1.49 -7.89
CA SER A 21 49.53 2.77 -7.97
C SER A 21 48.65 3.87 -8.56
N GLY A 22 48.82 5.10 -8.05
CA GLY A 22 48.36 6.29 -8.76
C GLY A 22 47.59 7.29 -7.91
N LYS A 23 48.29 7.96 -7.00
CA LYS A 23 47.90 9.30 -6.52
C LYS A 23 47.69 10.21 -7.74
N SER A 24 46.50 10.75 -7.89
CA SER A 24 46.26 11.96 -8.68
C SER A 24 45.34 12.87 -7.89
N THR A 25 45.98 13.74 -7.12
CA THR A 25 45.40 14.93 -6.50
C THR A 25 44.94 15.87 -7.60
N ILE A 26 43.64 15.88 -7.92
CA ILE A 26 43.04 16.94 -8.73
C ILE A 26 42.35 17.90 -7.76
N LEU A 27 42.98 19.05 -7.56
CA LEU A 27 42.38 20.23 -6.96
C LEU A 27 41.31 20.76 -7.93
N LEU A 28 40.06 20.38 -7.72
CA LEU A 28 38.93 20.99 -8.41
C LEU A 28 38.27 22.01 -7.50
N SER A 29 38.40 23.26 -7.93
CA SER A 29 37.86 24.48 -7.36
C SER A 29 36.37 24.41 -7.03
N ALA A 30 36.05 25.01 -5.89
CA ALA A 30 34.75 25.31 -5.33
C ALA A 30 33.68 25.71 -6.37
N LEU A 31 32.56 24.99 -6.36
CA LEU A 31 31.25 25.45 -6.79
C LEU A 31 30.28 25.26 -5.62
N PRO A 32 29.48 26.27 -5.23
CA PRO A 32 28.45 26.10 -4.22
C PRO A 32 27.32 25.25 -4.81
N VAL A 33 27.31 23.95 -4.50
CA VAL A 33 26.12 23.12 -4.67
C VAL A 33 25.10 23.65 -3.68
N VAL A 34 24.13 24.40 -4.18
CA VAL A 34 22.91 24.77 -3.46
C VAL A 34 22.16 23.46 -3.20
N ALA A 35 22.44 22.86 -2.04
CA ALA A 35 21.72 21.73 -1.51
C ALA A 35 20.28 22.16 -1.23
N HIS A 36 19.40 22.00 -2.21
CA HIS A 36 17.98 21.87 -1.94
C HIS A 36 17.78 20.55 -1.21
N ARG A 37 17.93 20.61 0.13
CA ARG A 37 17.43 19.61 1.05
C ARG A 37 15.91 19.58 0.93
N LEU A 38 15.40 18.83 -0.05
CA LEU A 38 14.04 18.33 -0.01
C LEU A 38 13.93 17.52 1.27
N ALA A 39 13.00 17.96 2.12
CA ALA A 39 12.72 17.39 3.40
C ALA A 39 12.51 15.88 3.27
N ALA A 40 13.42 15.11 3.88
CA ALA A 40 13.07 13.80 4.38
C ALA A 40 11.96 14.03 5.42
N VAL A 41 10.71 13.89 4.99
CA VAL A 41 9.58 13.77 5.90
C VAL A 41 9.76 12.43 6.60
N SER A 42 10.51 12.46 7.70
CA SER A 42 10.55 11.38 8.68
C SER A 42 9.14 11.15 9.19
N LEU A 43 8.44 10.20 8.58
CA LEU A 43 7.13 9.73 9.03
C LEU A 43 7.31 8.73 10.19
N LEU A 44 7.97 9.17 11.26
CA LEU A 44 8.22 8.38 12.46
C LEU A 44 8.38 9.27 13.69
N ALA A 45 7.31 9.96 14.08
CA ALA A 45 7.13 10.49 15.43
C ALA A 45 5.69 10.98 15.64
N LEU A 46 4.73 10.08 15.87
CA LEU A 46 3.50 10.40 16.62
C LEU A 46 3.00 9.15 17.38
N LEU A 47 3.83 8.68 18.30
CA LEU A 47 3.35 8.07 19.53
C LEU A 47 3.59 9.13 20.62
N SER A 48 2.55 9.44 21.38
CA SER A 48 2.43 10.45 22.45
C SER A 48 2.01 11.84 21.98
N LEU A 49 0.75 12.22 22.19
CA LEU A 49 0.28 13.55 22.62
C LEU A 49 -1.22 13.45 23.02
N PRO A 50 -1.73 14.39 23.86
CA PRO A 50 -2.83 14.16 24.81
C PRO A 50 -4.22 14.28 24.20
N LEU A 51 -5.23 13.83 24.98
CA LEU A 51 -6.66 14.08 24.80
C LEU A 51 -6.93 15.55 24.43
N ILE A 52 -7.18 15.81 23.15
CA ILE A 52 -7.75 17.06 22.66
C ILE A 52 -9.22 16.77 22.33
N SER A 53 -10.09 17.52 23.01
CA SER A 53 -11.54 17.50 22.82
C SER A 53 -11.91 17.82 21.37
N PRO A 54 -12.83 17.08 20.72
CA PRO A 54 -13.22 17.35 19.34
C PRO A 54 -14.06 18.62 19.26
N GLY A 55 -13.52 19.65 18.61
CA GLY A 55 -14.31 20.77 18.08
C GLY A 55 -15.07 20.37 16.82
N PRO A 56 -16.15 21.09 16.46
CA PRO A 56 -16.98 20.76 15.30
C PRO A 56 -16.21 21.03 14.00
N VAL A 57 -16.01 19.97 13.21
CA VAL A 57 -15.45 20.07 11.85
C VAL A 57 -16.59 20.41 10.91
N PHE A 58 -16.47 21.55 10.22
CA PHE A 58 -17.39 21.96 9.17
C PHE A 58 -17.30 20.98 8.00
N ALA A 59 -18.43 20.37 7.67
CA ALA A 59 -18.60 19.50 6.51
C ALA A 59 -18.52 20.32 5.22
N GLN A 60 -17.43 20.17 4.47
CA GLN A 60 -17.31 20.68 3.12
C GLN A 60 -17.71 19.56 2.15
N GLY A 61 -18.84 19.78 1.46
CA GLY A 61 -19.52 18.78 0.65
C GLY A 61 -18.71 18.30 -0.55
N TYR A 62 -18.58 16.98 -0.66
CA TYR A 62 -18.16 16.32 -1.89
C TYR A 62 -19.39 16.08 -2.79
N PRO A 63 -19.29 16.32 -4.11
CA PRO A 63 -20.39 16.03 -5.04
C PRO A 63 -20.60 14.52 -5.14
N GLN A 64 -21.79 14.12 -4.71
CA GLN A 64 -22.35 12.78 -4.71
C GLN A 64 -22.52 12.27 -6.15
N GLY A 65 -21.55 11.49 -6.62
CA GLY A 65 -21.71 10.65 -7.81
C GLY A 65 -22.80 9.62 -7.55
N GLN A 66 -23.93 9.75 -8.24
CA GLN A 66 -25.09 8.87 -8.18
C GLN A 66 -24.72 7.47 -8.68
N MET A 67 -24.21 6.63 -7.79
CA MET A 67 -24.36 5.19 -7.96
C MET A 67 -25.76 4.85 -7.48
N ALA A 68 -26.60 4.43 -8.43
CA ALA A 68 -27.98 4.01 -8.23
C ALA A 68 -28.05 2.96 -7.12
N ALA A 69 -28.29 3.42 -5.90
CA ALA A 69 -28.77 2.61 -4.81
C ALA A 69 -30.18 2.18 -5.21
N ASN A 70 -30.31 0.90 -5.57
CA ASN A 70 -31.59 0.28 -5.80
C ASN A 70 -32.40 0.48 -4.51
N GLN A 71 -33.36 1.39 -4.61
CA GLN A 71 -34.15 1.93 -3.52
C GLN A 71 -35.12 0.84 -3.06
N MET A 72 -34.69 0.01 -2.11
CA MET A 72 -35.62 -0.79 -1.30
C MET A 72 -36.31 0.14 -0.30
N ASN A 73 -37.38 0.74 -0.80
CA ASN A 73 -38.49 1.29 -0.04
C ASN A 73 -39.32 0.12 0.52
N GLY A 74 -39.39 -0.03 1.85
CA GLY A 74 -40.29 -1.02 2.45
C GLY A 74 -40.00 -1.34 3.91
N GLY A 75 -40.70 -0.67 4.83
CA GLY A 75 -40.98 -1.15 6.19
C GLY A 75 -39.89 -0.92 7.23
N GLY A 76 -40.16 -0.02 8.19
CA GLY A 76 -39.36 0.20 9.40
C GLY A 76 -39.38 -0.96 10.39
N GLY A 77 -39.06 -2.18 9.92
CA GLY A 77 -38.65 -3.27 10.77
C GLY A 77 -37.14 -3.18 10.97
N GLN A 78 -36.69 -2.90 12.20
CA GLN A 78 -35.29 -3.11 12.56
C GLN A 78 -34.89 -4.51 12.11
N ALA A 79 -33.92 -4.61 11.19
CA ALA A 79 -33.34 -5.88 10.81
C ALA A 79 -32.90 -6.60 12.10
N PRO A 80 -33.18 -7.90 12.25
CA PRO A 80 -32.80 -8.63 13.45
C PRO A 80 -31.30 -8.50 13.66
N ALA A 81 -30.90 -8.17 14.90
CA ALA A 81 -29.50 -8.00 15.25
C ALA A 81 -28.69 -9.27 14.96
N THR A 82 -27.51 -9.12 14.37
CA THR A 82 -26.64 -10.25 14.05
C THR A 82 -26.15 -10.91 15.33
N ASN A 83 -26.06 -12.25 15.35
CA ASN A 83 -25.53 -12.99 16.50
C ASN A 83 -24.09 -12.53 16.83
N PRO A 84 -23.79 -12.12 18.08
CA PRO A 84 -22.45 -11.66 18.47
C PRO A 84 -21.32 -12.64 18.18
N ALA A 85 -21.58 -13.95 18.23
CA ALA A 85 -20.58 -14.97 17.90
C ALA A 85 -20.19 -14.93 16.40
N LEU A 86 -21.15 -14.68 15.51
CA LEU A 86 -20.90 -14.53 14.08
C LEU A 86 -20.11 -13.25 13.78
N LEU A 87 -20.40 -12.17 14.51
CA LEU A 87 -19.63 -10.92 14.39
C LEU A 87 -18.17 -11.12 14.83
N LYS A 88 -17.92 -11.84 15.92
CA LYS A 88 -16.55 -12.17 16.36
C LYS A 88 -15.78 -13.01 15.33
N ASP A 89 -16.42 -14.04 14.77
CA ASP A 89 -15.83 -14.85 13.70
C ASP A 89 -15.54 -14.01 12.44
N TRP A 90 -16.49 -13.14 12.07
CA TRP A 90 -16.31 -12.21 10.95
C TRP A 90 -15.09 -11.31 11.16
N PHE A 91 -14.96 -10.69 12.34
CA PHE A 91 -13.83 -9.83 12.66
C PHE A 91 -12.51 -10.59 12.66
N SER A 92 -12.48 -11.85 13.11
CA SER A 92 -11.28 -12.70 13.03
C SER A 92 -10.84 -12.95 11.58
N LYS A 93 -11.77 -13.31 10.69
CA LYS A 93 -11.49 -13.51 9.26
C LYS A 93 -11.07 -12.21 8.59
N TYR A 94 -11.77 -11.12 8.91
CA TYR A 94 -11.49 -9.79 8.42
C TYR A 94 -10.08 -9.30 8.82
N ASP A 95 -9.66 -9.55 10.06
CA ASP A 95 -8.33 -9.21 10.56
C ASP A 95 -7.23 -10.02 9.86
N LEU A 96 -7.51 -11.28 9.50
CA LEU A 96 -6.59 -12.07 8.68
C LEU A 96 -6.40 -11.44 7.30
N VAL A 97 -7.47 -10.99 6.64
CA VAL A 97 -7.40 -10.30 5.34
C VAL A 97 -6.54 -9.05 5.45
N ARG A 98 -6.77 -8.22 6.46
CA ARG A 98 -5.99 -6.99 6.69
C ARG A 98 -4.52 -7.28 6.93
N LYS A 99 -4.21 -8.28 7.75
CA LYS A 99 -2.83 -8.68 8.05
C LYS A 99 -2.08 -9.17 6.79
N GLN A 100 -2.76 -9.90 5.92
CA GLN A 100 -2.18 -10.39 4.66
C GLN A 100 -1.97 -9.26 3.63
N ALA A 101 -2.87 -8.27 3.62
CA ALA A 101 -2.77 -7.11 2.74
C ALA A 101 -1.70 -6.09 3.19
N GLN A 102 -1.39 -6.05 4.49
CA GLN A 102 -0.46 -5.08 5.05
C GLN A 102 0.99 -5.32 4.58
N MET A 103 1.69 -4.20 4.38
CA MET A 103 3.13 -4.20 4.19
C MET A 103 3.82 -4.51 5.51
N THR A 104 4.75 -5.45 5.49
CA THR A 104 5.68 -5.68 6.60
C THR A 104 6.56 -4.44 6.82
N PRO A 105 7.19 -4.25 8.00
CA PRO A 105 8.01 -3.07 8.24
C PRO A 105 9.20 -2.98 7.26
N ALA A 106 9.74 -4.13 6.86
CA ALA A 106 10.81 -4.21 5.86
C ALA A 106 10.32 -3.84 4.45
N GLU A 107 9.12 -4.29 4.05
CA GLU A 107 8.51 -3.89 2.77
C GLU A 107 8.20 -2.40 2.75
N LYS A 108 7.71 -1.85 3.87
CA LYS A 108 7.45 -0.42 4.00
C LYS A 108 8.74 0.40 3.93
N ALA A 109 9.77 0.04 4.69
CA ALA A 109 11.07 0.71 4.64
C ALA A 109 11.66 0.69 3.21
N LYS A 110 11.49 -0.43 2.50
CA LYS A 110 11.90 -0.56 1.10
C LYS A 110 11.06 0.28 0.14
N ALA A 111 9.74 0.37 0.36
CA ALA A 111 8.87 1.25 -0.42
C ALA A 111 9.24 2.72 -0.21
N ASP A 112 9.47 3.12 1.03
CA ASP A 112 9.89 4.48 1.41
C ASP A 112 11.25 4.83 0.80
N ASP A 113 12.22 3.91 0.87
CA ASP A 113 13.53 4.02 0.22
C ASP A 113 13.38 4.23 -1.29
N LEU A 114 12.64 3.36 -1.98
CA LEU A 114 12.40 3.51 -3.42
C LEU A 114 11.71 4.82 -3.80
N MET A 115 10.74 5.28 -2.99
CA MET A 115 10.06 6.56 -3.23
C MET A 115 10.98 7.76 -3.01
N SER A 116 11.97 7.66 -2.10
CA SER A 116 12.94 8.72 -1.86
C SER A 116 13.90 8.96 -3.02
N HIS A 117 14.15 7.94 -3.86
CA HIS A 117 14.98 8.02 -5.07
C HIS A 117 14.24 8.67 -6.26
N GLY A 118 12.96 9.01 -6.10
CA GLY A 118 12.19 9.84 -7.03
C GLY A 118 12.11 9.24 -8.44
N LEU A 119 12.67 9.94 -9.44
CA LEU A 119 12.58 9.52 -10.83
C LEU A 119 13.48 8.31 -11.18
N GLN A 120 14.43 7.94 -10.31
CA GLN A 120 15.38 6.87 -10.59
C GLN A 120 14.69 5.49 -10.72
N MET A 121 13.55 5.30 -10.05
CA MET A 121 12.74 4.08 -10.19
C MET A 121 12.19 3.85 -11.60
N PHE A 122 12.19 4.88 -12.46
CA PHE A 122 11.73 4.82 -13.85
C PHE A 122 12.85 4.58 -14.85
N VAL A 123 14.11 4.84 -14.46
CA VAL A 123 15.29 4.65 -15.31
C VAL A 123 15.65 3.15 -15.32
N PRO A 124 16.03 2.56 -16.47
CA PRO A 124 16.49 1.18 -16.51
C PRO A 124 17.67 0.93 -15.55
N GLY A 125 17.53 -0.01 -14.62
CA GLY A 125 18.53 -0.32 -13.60
C GLY A 125 18.02 -1.33 -12.55
N GLU A 126 18.87 -1.68 -11.59
CA GLU A 126 18.52 -2.62 -10.51
C GLU A 126 17.37 -2.10 -9.64
N GLU A 127 17.38 -0.80 -9.33
CA GLU A 127 16.31 -0.13 -8.57
C GLU A 127 14.94 -0.29 -9.23
N LYS A 128 14.88 -0.15 -10.56
CA LYS A 128 13.66 -0.36 -11.34
C LYS A 128 13.14 -1.79 -11.15
N VAL A 129 14.00 -2.79 -11.28
CA VAL A 129 13.61 -4.21 -11.11
C VAL A 129 13.13 -4.48 -9.69
N ILE A 130 13.81 -3.89 -8.70
CA ILE A 130 13.45 -4.02 -7.29
C ILE A 130 12.08 -3.39 -7.01
N ALA A 131 11.84 -2.17 -7.51
CA ALA A 131 10.55 -1.49 -7.41
C ALA A 131 9.46 -2.26 -8.13
N GLN A 132 9.72 -2.75 -9.34
CA GLN A 132 8.77 -3.53 -10.11
C GLN A 132 8.34 -4.78 -9.34
N LYS A 133 9.30 -5.52 -8.77
CA LYS A 133 9.01 -6.71 -7.95
C LYS A 133 8.15 -6.38 -6.73
N LEU A 134 8.45 -5.28 -6.04
CA LEU A 134 7.66 -4.84 -4.88
C LEU A 134 6.23 -4.46 -5.31
N LEU A 135 6.09 -3.62 -6.33
CA LEU A 135 4.78 -3.18 -6.84
C LEU A 135 3.94 -4.35 -7.35
N THR A 136 4.52 -5.30 -8.10
CA THR A 136 3.81 -6.51 -8.57
C THR A 136 3.32 -7.35 -7.40
N MET A 137 4.14 -7.52 -6.36
CA MET A 137 3.74 -8.24 -5.15
C MET A 137 2.59 -7.53 -4.42
N LEU A 138 2.64 -6.20 -4.28
CA LEU A 138 1.56 -5.42 -3.65
C LEU A 138 0.25 -5.53 -4.42
N VAL A 139 0.29 -5.39 -5.75
CA VAL A 139 -0.89 -5.61 -6.61
C VAL A 139 -1.51 -6.98 -6.34
N GLY A 140 -0.70 -8.05 -6.29
CA GLY A 140 -1.18 -9.40 -5.97
C GLY A 140 -1.80 -9.52 -4.56
N LYS A 141 -1.18 -8.90 -3.56
CA LYS A 141 -1.71 -8.87 -2.18
C LYS A 141 -3.08 -8.18 -2.11
N TYR A 142 -3.22 -6.99 -2.69
CA TYR A 142 -4.47 -6.25 -2.67
C TYR A 142 -5.57 -6.92 -3.49
N GLN A 143 -5.24 -7.53 -4.64
CA GLN A 143 -6.20 -8.33 -5.40
C GLN A 143 -6.71 -9.52 -4.57
N THR A 144 -5.82 -10.21 -3.86
CA THR A 144 -6.18 -11.31 -2.96
C THR A 144 -7.07 -10.82 -1.83
N ALA A 145 -6.72 -9.69 -1.21
CA ALA A 145 -7.49 -9.10 -0.13
C ALA A 145 -8.90 -8.70 -0.59
N CYS A 146 -9.04 -8.08 -1.77
CA CYS A 146 -10.33 -7.78 -2.38
C CYS A 146 -11.19 -9.04 -2.58
N ASN A 147 -10.60 -10.12 -3.08
CA ASN A 147 -11.32 -11.37 -3.32
C ASN A 147 -11.75 -12.05 -2.02
N GLN A 148 -10.87 -12.08 -1.02
CA GLN A 148 -11.21 -12.61 0.30
C GLN A 148 -12.29 -11.77 0.97
N LEU A 149 -12.20 -10.44 0.89
CA LEU A 149 -13.19 -9.55 1.50
C LEU A 149 -14.57 -9.74 0.87
N LYS A 150 -14.65 -9.83 -0.48
CA LYS A 150 -15.90 -10.17 -1.20
C LYS A 150 -16.54 -11.48 -0.76
N SER A 151 -15.74 -12.45 -0.30
CA SER A 151 -16.23 -13.75 0.16
C SER A 151 -16.80 -13.73 1.58
N LEU A 152 -16.53 -12.67 2.35
CA LEU A 152 -17.07 -12.53 3.70
C LEU A 152 -18.56 -12.14 3.64
N PRO A 153 -19.41 -12.69 4.53
CA PRO A 153 -20.79 -12.25 4.63
C PRO A 153 -20.85 -10.77 5.00
N LEU A 154 -21.83 -10.06 4.46
CA LEU A 154 -22.05 -8.64 4.73
C LEU A 154 -23.13 -8.50 5.81
N TYR A 155 -22.73 -8.15 7.03
CA TYR A 155 -23.65 -7.83 8.11
C TYR A 155 -23.95 -6.33 8.14
N PRO A 156 -25.17 -5.91 8.57
CA PRO A 156 -25.52 -4.50 8.70
C PRO A 156 -24.53 -3.72 9.58
N GLU A 157 -24.11 -4.31 10.70
CA GLU A 157 -23.22 -3.70 11.69
C GLU A 157 -21.81 -3.44 11.14
N THR A 158 -21.35 -4.27 10.22
CA THR A 158 -20.01 -4.18 9.61
C THR A 158 -20.03 -3.64 8.19
N GLY A 159 -21.20 -3.26 7.67
CA GLY A 159 -21.39 -2.97 6.26
C GLY A 159 -20.57 -1.79 5.77
N GLN A 160 -20.50 -0.72 6.56
CA GLN A 160 -19.68 0.45 6.22
C GLN A 160 -18.18 0.11 6.26
N LEU A 161 -17.73 -0.56 7.32
CA LEU A 161 -16.35 -1.00 7.49
C LEU A 161 -15.88 -1.89 6.33
N HIS A 162 -16.73 -2.83 5.89
CA HIS A 162 -16.46 -3.70 4.76
C HIS A 162 -16.25 -2.88 3.48
N ARG A 163 -17.16 -1.93 3.18
CA ARG A 163 -17.07 -1.10 1.97
C ARG A 163 -15.83 -0.20 1.98
N ASP A 164 -15.50 0.39 3.12
CA ASP A 164 -14.35 1.30 3.23
C ASP A 164 -13.02 0.57 2.98
N TYR A 165 -12.84 -0.62 3.56
CA TYR A 165 -11.63 -1.41 3.28
C TYR A 165 -11.63 -2.04 1.89
N PHE A 166 -12.79 -2.41 1.36
CA PHE A 166 -12.88 -2.86 -0.03
C PHE A 166 -12.41 -1.75 -0.98
N LYS A 167 -12.91 -0.52 -0.78
CA LYS A 167 -12.49 0.66 -1.52
C LYS A 167 -10.99 0.91 -1.37
N TYR A 168 -10.47 0.91 -0.14
CA TYR A 168 -9.04 1.08 0.11
C TYR A 168 -8.19 0.04 -0.64
N PHE A 169 -8.50 -1.25 -0.55
CA PHE A 169 -7.74 -2.29 -1.23
C PHE A 169 -7.84 -2.19 -2.76
N SER A 170 -9.02 -1.86 -3.29
CA SER A 170 -9.22 -1.65 -4.73
C SER A 170 -8.43 -0.44 -5.24
N ASP A 171 -8.51 0.68 -4.54
CA ASP A 171 -7.81 1.91 -4.92
C ASP A 171 -6.27 1.72 -4.81
N ALA A 172 -5.81 1.00 -3.78
CA ALA A 172 -4.40 0.63 -3.62
C ALA A 172 -3.92 -0.28 -4.76
N HIS A 173 -4.69 -1.32 -5.09
CA HIS A 173 -4.40 -2.20 -6.23
C HIS A 173 -4.22 -1.38 -7.52
N ASP A 174 -5.20 -0.53 -7.84
CA ASP A 174 -5.18 0.26 -9.07
C ASP A 174 -4.04 1.29 -9.08
N LEU A 175 -3.73 1.89 -7.93
CA LEU A 175 -2.62 2.81 -7.79
C LEU A 175 -1.28 2.12 -8.10
N PHE A 176 -1.01 0.98 -7.48
CA PHE A 176 0.25 0.25 -7.70
C PHE A 176 0.35 -0.36 -9.10
N ALA A 177 -0.78 -0.80 -9.68
CA ALA A 177 -0.83 -1.25 -11.06
C ALA A 177 -0.50 -0.10 -12.04
N ASP A 178 -0.95 1.11 -11.75
CA ASP A 178 -0.64 2.29 -12.55
C ASP A 178 0.81 2.77 -12.39
N TYR A 179 1.39 2.66 -11.18
CA TYR A 179 2.84 2.84 -11.01
C TYR A 179 3.63 1.88 -11.89
N LEU A 180 3.24 0.60 -11.97
CA LEU A 180 3.89 -0.37 -12.88
C LEU A 180 3.76 0.03 -14.35
N LYS A 181 2.60 0.56 -14.78
CA LYS A 181 2.41 1.04 -16.17
C LYS A 181 3.34 2.22 -16.45
N VAL A 182 3.38 3.21 -15.56
CA VAL A 182 4.26 4.39 -15.70
C VAL A 182 5.74 3.99 -15.69
N GLN A 183 6.11 2.98 -14.91
CA GLN A 183 7.46 2.41 -14.89
C GLN A 183 7.92 1.83 -16.22
N ASN A 184 6.98 1.30 -17.01
CA ASN A 184 7.26 0.76 -18.33
C ASN A 184 7.06 1.80 -19.45
N ASN A 185 6.21 2.79 -19.22
CA ASN A 185 5.92 3.87 -20.16
C ASN A 185 5.57 5.16 -19.41
N LEU A 186 6.52 6.11 -19.34
CA LEU A 186 6.33 7.40 -18.66
C LEU A 186 5.16 8.23 -19.23
N MET A 187 4.79 7.98 -20.48
CA MET A 187 3.68 8.65 -21.18
C MET A 187 2.39 7.81 -21.16
N ALA A 188 2.30 6.82 -20.27
CA ALA A 188 1.11 5.99 -20.11
C ALA A 188 -0.11 6.85 -19.79
N LYS A 189 -1.21 6.54 -20.48
CA LYS A 189 -2.50 7.23 -20.36
C LYS A 189 -3.54 6.29 -19.76
N ASN A 190 -4.47 6.86 -18.99
CA ASN A 190 -5.63 6.13 -18.49
C ASN A 190 -6.66 5.92 -19.62
N ALA A 191 -7.78 5.24 -19.31
CA ALA A 191 -8.87 5.00 -20.26
C ALA A 191 -9.47 6.29 -20.86
N ASN A 192 -9.37 7.41 -20.14
CA ASN A 192 -9.85 8.72 -20.57
C ASN A 192 -8.80 9.52 -21.37
N GLY A 193 -7.66 8.93 -21.71
CA GLY A 193 -6.59 9.57 -22.46
C GLY A 193 -5.72 10.56 -21.66
N GLN A 194 -5.92 10.66 -20.34
CA GLN A 194 -5.17 11.53 -19.46
C GLN A 194 -3.87 10.86 -19.00
N SER A 195 -2.82 11.65 -18.75
CA SER A 195 -1.56 11.13 -18.19
C SER A 195 -1.79 10.48 -16.84
N ILE A 196 -1.37 9.21 -16.68
CA ILE A 196 -1.46 8.51 -15.40
C ILE A 196 -0.55 9.18 -14.37
N MET A 197 0.68 9.52 -14.78
CA MET A 197 1.71 10.06 -13.89
C MET A 197 1.27 11.34 -13.17
N ALA A 198 0.51 12.21 -13.85
CA ALA A 198 0.04 13.47 -13.29
C ALA A 198 -0.91 13.28 -12.08
N GLY A 199 -1.63 12.15 -12.00
CA GLY A 199 -2.60 11.89 -10.94
C GLY A 199 -2.08 11.02 -9.79
N LEU A 200 -0.88 10.41 -9.92
CA LEU A 200 -0.40 9.42 -8.94
C LEU A 200 -0.23 9.99 -7.53
N MET A 201 0.33 11.21 -7.41
CA MET A 201 0.56 11.86 -6.12
C MET A 201 -0.75 12.16 -5.39
N GLN A 202 -1.75 12.70 -6.10
CA GLN A 202 -3.06 12.98 -5.50
C GLN A 202 -3.74 11.68 -5.07
N ARG A 203 -3.76 10.66 -5.93
CA ARG A 203 -4.36 9.35 -5.61
C ARG A 203 -3.69 8.68 -4.41
N LYS A 204 -2.38 8.86 -4.23
CA LYS A 204 -1.67 8.41 -3.02
C LYS A 204 -2.19 9.11 -1.77
N ALA A 205 -2.36 10.43 -1.80
CA ALA A 205 -2.92 11.18 -0.68
C ALA A 205 -4.39 10.79 -0.40
N ASP A 206 -5.20 10.61 -1.43
CA ASP A 206 -6.59 10.15 -1.30
C ASP A 206 -6.66 8.73 -0.70
N LEU A 207 -5.72 7.86 -1.06
CA LEU A 207 -5.62 6.52 -0.51
C LEU A 207 -5.27 6.54 0.98
N GLU A 208 -4.35 7.39 1.41
CA GLU A 208 -4.00 7.59 2.82
C GLU A 208 -5.19 8.12 3.63
N ALA A 209 -5.95 9.07 3.08
CA ALA A 209 -7.18 9.57 3.69
C ALA A 209 -8.25 8.46 3.81
N THR A 210 -8.41 7.65 2.77
CA THR A 210 -9.33 6.50 2.78
C THR A 210 -8.95 5.47 3.83
N GLU A 211 -7.65 5.16 3.97
CA GLU A 211 -7.15 4.25 5.00
C GLU A 211 -7.44 4.79 6.41
N GLN A 212 -7.19 6.07 6.64
CA GLN A 212 -7.41 6.69 7.94
C GLN A 212 -8.89 6.70 8.31
N ASN A 213 -9.78 7.02 7.36
CA ASN A 213 -11.22 6.92 7.57
C ASN A 213 -11.63 5.48 7.92
N ALA A 214 -11.13 4.50 7.18
CA ALA A 214 -11.44 3.10 7.40
C ALA A 214 -10.96 2.62 8.79
N LYS A 215 -9.80 3.08 9.27
CA LYS A 215 -9.31 2.83 10.65
C LYS A 215 -10.21 3.46 11.72
N ASN A 216 -10.70 4.68 11.49
CA ASN A 216 -11.61 5.34 12.43
C ASN A 216 -12.96 4.61 12.53
N VAL A 217 -13.52 4.19 11.38
CA VAL A 217 -14.73 3.37 11.34
C VAL A 217 -14.52 2.02 12.02
N ASP A 218 -13.39 1.35 11.78
CA ASP A 218 -13.03 0.08 12.43
C ASP A 218 -13.02 0.22 13.96
N ALA A 219 -12.34 1.24 14.49
CA ALA A 219 -12.28 1.51 15.91
C ALA A 219 -13.67 1.78 16.52
N SER A 220 -14.51 2.56 15.83
CA SER A 220 -15.87 2.87 16.26
C SER A 220 -16.76 1.62 16.31
N VAL A 221 -16.80 0.84 15.22
CA VAL A 221 -17.62 -0.37 15.12
C VAL A 221 -17.18 -1.40 16.16
N ARG A 222 -15.88 -1.61 16.35
CA ARG A 222 -15.38 -2.52 17.39
C ARG A 222 -15.75 -2.06 18.80
N GLY A 223 -15.63 -0.76 19.08
CA GLY A 223 -16.05 -0.19 20.36
C GLY A 223 -17.53 -0.44 20.65
N GLN A 224 -18.39 -0.22 19.66
CA GLN A 224 -19.84 -0.47 19.77
C GLN A 224 -20.17 -1.94 20.00
N LEU A 225 -19.42 -2.86 19.38
CA LEU A 225 -19.66 -4.30 19.44
C LEU A 225 -18.90 -5.02 20.56
N GLY A 226 -18.09 -4.31 21.36
CA GLY A 226 -17.25 -4.91 22.40
C GLY A 226 -16.18 -5.85 21.84
N ILE A 227 -15.67 -5.58 20.64
CA ILE A 227 -14.65 -6.37 19.95
C ILE A 227 -13.28 -5.73 20.21
N ALA A 228 -12.26 -6.56 20.44
CA ALA A 228 -10.92 -6.08 20.72
C ALA A 228 -10.36 -5.28 19.52
N PRO A 229 -9.66 -4.14 19.77
CA PRO A 229 -9.02 -3.38 18.71
C PRO A 229 -8.03 -4.23 17.92
N TYR A 230 -7.97 -4.01 16.60
CA TYR A 230 -6.97 -4.65 15.75
C TYR A 230 -5.56 -4.24 16.20
N ARG A 231 -4.68 -5.24 16.33
CA ARG A 231 -3.26 -5.05 16.65
C ARG A 231 -2.40 -5.62 15.54
N TYR A 232 -1.48 -4.81 15.07
CA TYR A 232 -0.43 -5.20 14.14
C TYR A 232 0.76 -5.80 14.90
#